data_AF-A0A8J7F8I4-F1
#
_entry.id   AF-A0A8J7F8I4-F1
#
_cell.length_a   1.000
_cell.length_b   1.000
_cell.length_c   1.000
_cell.angle_alpha   90.00
_cell.angle_beta   90.00
_cell.angle_gamma   90.00
#
_symmetry.space_group_name_H-M   'P 1'
#
loop_
_entity.id
_entity.type
_entity.pdbx_description
1 polymer ?
#
loop_
_entity_poly.entity_id
_entity_poly.type
_entity_poly.pdbx_seq_one_letter_code
_entity_poly.pdbx_strand_id
1 'polypeptide(L)' 'MKFNRVWLVIAALLLISFIPVRIAVTFRQAPTPQGIFVLGGDYNRTRFAGKFWLSRRDLDIWVSPSILNI' A
#
# COMPACT_ATOMS: atom_id res chain seq x y z
N MET A 1 28.25 -26.37 -17.21
CA MET A 1 26.79 -26.53 -17.07
C MET A 1 26.10 -25.92 -18.29
N LYS A 2 25.50 -26.73 -19.16
CA LYS A 2 24.79 -26.24 -20.37
C LYS A 2 23.40 -25.81 -19.91
N PHE A 3 23.18 -24.50 -19.73
CA PHE A 3 21.85 -23.98 -19.36
C PHE A 3 20.88 -24.24 -20.51
N ASN A 4 19.97 -25.18 -20.30
CA ASN A 4 18.95 -25.50 -21.29
C ASN A 4 17.97 -24.32 -21.38
N ARG A 5 17.57 -23.90 -22.60
CA ARG A 5 16.70 -22.72 -22.80
C ARG A 5 15.42 -22.76 -21.94
N VAL A 6 14.94 -23.97 -21.65
CA VAL A 6 13.81 -24.24 -20.74
C VAL A 6 14.04 -23.66 -19.34
N TRP A 7 15.23 -23.79 -18.77
CA TRP A 7 15.54 -23.27 -17.43
C TRP A 7 15.49 -21.74 -17.36
N LEU A 8 15.90 -21.06 -18.43
CA LEU A 8 15.78 -19.60 -18.53
C LEU A 8 14.32 -19.16 -18.58
N VAL A 9 13.47 -19.89 -19.31
CA VAL A 9 12.03 -19.61 -19.38
C VAL A 9 11.36 -19.82 -18.02
N ILE A 10 11.69 -20.90 -17.31
CA ILE A 10 11.16 -21.17 -15.96
C ILE A 10 11.59 -20.07 -14.99
N ALA A 11 12.87 -19.68 -15.00
CA ALA A 11 13.37 -18.62 -14.14
C ALA A 11 12.68 -17.27 -14.42
N ALA A 12 12.48 -16.94 -15.70
CA ALA A 12 11.77 -15.73 -16.10
C ALA A 12 10.30 -15.73 -15.65
N LEU A 13 9.61 -16.87 -15.81
CA LEU A 13 8.22 -17.03 -15.33
C LEU A 13 8.13 -16.85 -13.81
N LEU A 14 9.05 -17.43 -13.05
CA LEU A 14 9.09 -17.29 -11.60
C LEU A 14 9.30 -15.82 -11.19
N LEU A 15 10.26 -15.13 -11.81
CA LEU A 15 10.53 -13.72 -11.56
C LEU A 15 9.32 -12.83 -11.88
N ILE A 16 8.67 -13.04 -13.02
CA ILE A 16 7.49 -12.25 -13.43
C ILE A 16 6.28 -12.57 -12.55
N SER A 17 6.13 -13.81 -12.08
CA SER A 17 5.02 -14.22 -11.22
C SER A 17 5.09 -13.67 -9.79
N PHE A 18 6.27 -13.24 -9.34
CA PHE A 18 6.48 -12.81 -7.95
C PHE A 18 5.59 -11.61 -7.55
N ILE A 19 5.49 -10.61 -8.43
CA ILE A 19 4.65 -9.41 -8.19
C ILE A 19 3.15 -9.76 -8.15
N PRO A 20 2.56 -10.39 -9.19
CA PRO A 20 1.12 -10.70 -9.20
C PRO A 20 0.72 -11.68 -8.10
N VAL A 21 1.57 -12.65 -7.73
CA VAL A 21 1.29 -13.55 -6.60
C VAL A 21 1.19 -12.77 -5.30
N ARG A 22 2.12 -11.84 -5.02
CA ARG A 22 2.05 -10.99 -3.82
C ARG A 22 0.79 -10.15 -3.80
N ILE A 23 0.46 -9.51 -4.92
CA ILE A 23 -0.75 -8.70 -5.06
C ILE A 23 -2.00 -9.55 -4.78
N ALA A 24 -2.10 -10.74 -5.38
CA ALA A 24 -3.23 -11.64 -5.17
C ALA A 24 -3.37 -12.08 -3.70
N VAL A 25 -2.26 -12.31 -3.00
CA VAL A 25 -2.26 -12.62 -1.57
C VAL A 25 -2.73 -11.43 -0.75
N THR A 26 -2.23 -10.22 -1.02
CA THR A 26 -2.64 -9.01 -0.31
C THR A 26 -4.13 -8.73 -0.50
N PHE A 27 -4.68 -8.90 -1.70
CA PHE A 27 -6.13 -8.77 -1.94
C PHE A 27 -6.99 -9.72 -1.11
N ARG A 28 -6.48 -10.92 -0.77
CA ARG A 28 -7.21 -11.86 0.10
C ARG A 28 -7.04 -11.55 1.58
N GLN A 29 -5.86 -11.10 1.99
CA GLN A 29 -5.53 -10.91 3.41
C GLN A 29 -5.95 -9.53 3.93
N ALA A 30 -5.80 -8.49 3.10
CA ALA A 30 -6.09 -7.10 3.42
C ALA A 30 -6.71 -6.42 2.18
N PRO A 31 -7.98 -6.76 1.84
CA PRO A 31 -8.67 -6.20 0.67
C PRO A 31 -8.84 -4.68 0.79
N THR A 32 -8.87 -4.17 2.01
CA THR A 32 -8.82 -2.75 2.33
C THR A 32 -7.46 -2.39 2.93
N PRO A 33 -6.97 -1.15 2.71
CA PRO A 33 -5.77 -0.70 3.40
C PRO A 33 -5.98 -0.83 4.91
N GLN A 34 -4.95 -1.30 5.63
CA GLN A 34 -5.04 -1.50 7.09
C GLN A 34 -5.17 -0.16 7.85
N GLY A 35 -4.74 0.94 7.22
CA GLY A 35 -4.94 2.31 7.70
C GLY A 35 -4.26 3.34 6.80
N ILE A 36 -4.58 4.62 6.97
CA ILE A 36 -3.91 5.75 6.31
C ILE A 36 -3.25 6.62 7.37
N PHE A 37 -1.97 6.92 7.17
CA PHE A 37 -1.23 7.88 7.99
C PHE A 37 -1.10 9.22 7.22
N VAL A 38 -1.78 10.25 7.69
CA VAL A 38 -1.74 11.60 7.12
C VAL A 38 -0.73 12.43 7.89
N LEU A 39 0.28 12.95 7.18
CA LEU A 39 1.23 13.89 7.75
C LEU A 39 0.53 15.22 8.02
N GLY A 40 0.58 15.66 9.27
CA GLY A 40 0.12 16.98 9.71
C GLY A 40 0.93 18.14 9.11
N GLY A 41 0.71 19.34 9.62
CA GLY A 41 1.37 20.57 9.17
C GLY A 41 0.46 21.48 8.33
N ASP A 42 -0.18 20.93 7.30
CA ASP A 42 -1.09 21.69 6.43
C ASP A 42 -2.56 21.49 6.84
N TYR A 43 -3.30 22.59 7.00
CA TYR A 43 -4.71 22.56 7.41
C TYR A 43 -5.60 21.84 6.39
N ASN A 44 -5.35 22.01 5.08
CA ASN A 44 -6.19 21.39 4.06
C ASN A 44 -6.04 19.87 4.05
N ARG A 45 -4.84 19.35 4.32
CA ARG A 45 -4.59 17.91 4.47
C ARG A 45 -5.35 17.31 5.63
N THR A 46 -5.29 17.94 6.80
CA THR A 46 -6.05 17.49 7.98
C THR A 46 -7.56 17.55 7.75
N ARG A 47 -8.04 18.63 7.10
CA ARG A 47 -9.46 18.77 6.74
C ARG A 47 -9.92 17.71 5.73
N PHE A 48 -9.09 17.39 4.73
CA PHE A 48 -9.35 16.28 3.81
C PHE A 48 -9.41 14.95 4.54
N ALA A 49 -8.45 14.66 5.41
CA ALA A 49 -8.39 13.43 6.19
C ALA A 49 -9.67 13.22 7.03
N GLY A 50 -10.14 14.27 7.71
CA GLY A 50 -11.39 14.22 8.46
C GLY A 50 -12.62 13.94 7.59
N LYS A 51 -12.74 14.59 6.42
CA LYS A 51 -13.83 14.31 5.47
C LYS A 51 -13.75 12.90 4.88
N PHE A 52 -12.53 12.44 4.58
CA PHE A 52 -12.30 11.12 4.01
C PHE A 52 -12.61 10.01 5.03
N TRP A 53 -12.30 10.23 6.30
CA TRP A 53 -12.69 9.32 7.39
C TRP A 53 -14.22 9.20 7.53
N LEU A 54 -14.95 10.30 7.35
CA LEU A 54 -16.42 10.27 7.36
C LEU A 54 -17.00 9.43 6.21
N SER A 55 -16.35 9.41 5.04
CA SER A 55 -16.82 8.62 3.89
C SER A 55 -16.33 7.17 3.89
N ARG A 56 -15.25 6.86 4.62
CA ARG A 56 -14.63 5.53 4.74
C ARG A 56 -14.49 5.13 6.21
N ARG A 57 -15.63 4.79 6.84
CA ARG A 57 -15.71 4.37 8.26
C ARG A 57 -15.06 3.00 8.52
N ASP A 58 -14.80 2.26 7.45
CA ASP A 58 -14.08 0.99 7.40
C ASP A 58 -12.56 1.17 7.46
N LEU A 59 -12.06 2.40 7.43
CA LEU A 59 -10.65 2.71 7.34
C LEU A 59 -10.17 3.52 8.55
N ASP A 60 -9.10 3.04 9.18
CA ASP A 60 -8.46 3.74 10.28
C ASP A 60 -7.54 4.84 9.75
N ILE A 61 -7.72 6.08 10.21
CA ILE A 61 -6.98 7.26 9.71
C ILE A 61 -6.33 7.99 10.87
N TRP A 62 -5.00 8.04 10.83
CA TRP A 62 -4.16 8.66 11.83
C TRP A 62 -3.57 9.95 11.27
N VAL A 63 -3.64 11.05 12.01
CA VAL A 63 -3.03 12.33 11.62
C VAL A 63 -1.86 12.61 12.54
N SER A 64 -0.66 12.81 11.97
CA SER A 64 0.49 13.19 12.79
C SER A 64 0.30 14.60 13.34
N PRO A 65 0.75 14.88 14.57
CA PRO A 65 0.76 16.25 15.07
C PRO A 65 1.66 17.12 14.19
N SER A 66 1.19 18.32 13.89
CA SER A 66 2.02 19.36 13.30
C SER A 66 2.99 19.85 14.36
N ILE A 67 4.29 19.95 14.05
CA ILE A 67 5.18 20.79 14.85
C ILE A 67 4.82 22.23 14.49
N LEU A 68 3.88 22.81 15.22
CA LEU A 68 3.72 24.25 15.24
C LEU A 68 4.99 24.77 15.95
N ASN A 69 5.89 25.39 15.20
CA ASN A 69 6.78 26.41 15.79
C ASN A 69 5.86 27.58 16.16
N ILE A 70 5.39 27.56 17.41
CA ILE A 70 4.79 28.73 18.08
C ILE A 70 5.94 29.67 18.42
#